data_AF-A0A519QS08-F1
#
_entry.id   AF-A0A519QS08-F1
#
_cell.length_a   1.000
_cell.length_b   1.000
_cell.length_c   1.000
_cell.angle_alpha   90.00
_cell.angle_beta   90.00
_cell.angle_gamma   90.00
#
_symmetry.space_group_name_H-M   'P 1'
#
loop_
_entity.id
_entity.type
_entity.pdbx_description
1 polymer ?
#
loop_
_entity_poly.entity_id
_entity_poly.type
_entity_poly.pdbx_seq_one_letter_code
_entity_poly.pdbx_strand_id
1 'polypeptide(L)'
;MSGKDYSYVSKAEKALDDLKTEAEKENKLDAVSSELEALKSKMLSSKKNDLISHKIEIRKLLETQIISRYYQEKGKVEQAFQYDREIAQAKVLFSNQTQLLAILRGDGSYKNIGNPLKNTSFNN
;
A
#
# COMPACT_ATOMS: atom_id res chain seq x y z
N MET A 1 -12.94 15.68 10.76
CA MET A 1 -13.39 14.42 11.38
C MET A 1 -12.74 14.27 12.75
N SER A 2 -13.01 15.22 13.64
CA SER A 2 -12.40 15.24 14.98
C SER A 2 -13.17 14.31 15.91
N GLY A 3 -12.46 13.42 16.61
CA GLY A 3 -12.93 12.87 17.90
C GLY A 3 -13.66 11.54 17.90
N LYS A 4 -13.56 10.69 16.86
CA LYS A 4 -13.90 9.28 17.03
C LYS A 4 -12.63 8.50 17.34
N ASP A 5 -12.41 8.22 18.62
CA ASP A 5 -11.41 7.23 19.02
C ASP A 5 -11.87 5.87 18.49
N TYR A 6 -11.36 5.51 17.31
CA TYR A 6 -11.55 4.18 16.74
C TYR A 6 -10.74 3.18 17.56
N SER A 7 -11.30 2.76 18.70
CA SER A 7 -10.79 1.64 19.49
C SER A 7 -11.17 0.35 18.76
N TYR A 8 -10.22 -0.19 18.00
CA TYR A 8 -10.32 -1.56 17.46
C TYR A 8 -9.25 -2.40 18.14
N VAL A 9 -9.61 -3.61 18.56
CA VAL A 9 -8.64 -4.59 19.06
C VAL A 9 -8.17 -5.42 17.86
N SER A 10 -6.87 -5.38 17.58
CA SER A 10 -6.27 -6.21 16.54
C SER A 10 -6.28 -7.68 16.95
N LYS A 11 -6.31 -8.58 15.97
CA LYS A 11 -6.22 -10.02 16.25
C LYS A 11 -4.95 -10.37 17.02
N ALA A 12 -3.87 -9.64 16.79
CA ALA A 12 -2.61 -9.83 17.49
C ALA A 12 -2.65 -9.30 18.94
N GLU A 13 -3.31 -8.15 19.19
CA GLU A 13 -3.58 -7.68 20.56
C GLU A 13 -4.43 -8.69 21.33
N LYS A 14 -5.43 -9.31 20.68
CA LYS A 14 -6.23 -10.39 21.28
C LYS A 14 -5.38 -11.63 21.59
N ALA A 15 -4.55 -12.07 20.65
CA ALA A 15 -3.67 -13.23 20.86
C ALA A 15 -2.67 -13.02 22.01
N LEU A 16 -2.21 -11.77 22.22
CA LEU A 16 -1.36 -11.44 23.37
C LEU A 16 -2.10 -11.52 24.70
N ASP A 17 -3.36 -11.10 24.73
CA ASP A 17 -4.22 -11.19 25.91
C ASP A 17 -4.55 -12.65 26.26
N ASP A 18 -4.85 -13.45 25.23
CA ASP A 18 -5.07 -14.90 25.37
C ASP A 18 -3.78 -15.59 25.91
N LEU A 19 -2.61 -15.24 25.37
CA LEU A 19 -1.32 -15.78 25.81
C LEU A 19 -1.01 -15.38 27.26
N LYS A 20 -1.31 -14.13 27.65
CA LYS A 20 -1.16 -13.67 29.04
C LYS A 20 -2.03 -14.50 29.97
N THR A 21 -3.30 -14.69 29.62
CA THR A 21 -4.26 -15.46 30.42
C THR A 21 -3.82 -16.92 30.59
N GLU A 22 -3.24 -17.52 29.55
CA GLU A 22 -2.72 -18.89 29.63
C GLU A 22 -1.45 -18.98 30.49
N ALA A 23 -0.54 -18.01 30.36
CA ALA A 23 0.65 -17.93 31.21
C ALA A 23 0.32 -17.73 32.70
N GLU A 24 -0.78 -17.04 33.03
CA GLU A 24 -1.31 -16.94 34.40
C GLU A 24 -1.77 -18.29 34.94
N LYS A 25 -2.52 -19.07 34.14
CA LYS A 25 -2.96 -20.42 34.53
C LYS A 25 -1.78 -21.37 34.75
N GLU A 26 -0.74 -21.24 33.93
CA GLU A 26 0.48 -22.04 34.04
C GLU A 26 1.45 -21.55 35.14
N ASN A 27 1.12 -20.48 35.88
CA ASN A 27 2.01 -19.82 36.85
C ASN A 27 3.37 -19.41 36.25
N LYS A 28 3.43 -19.13 34.94
CA LYS A 28 4.63 -18.68 34.22
C LYS A 28 4.66 -17.19 33.95
N LEU A 29 3.63 -16.46 34.36
CA LEU A 29 3.49 -15.04 34.07
C LEU A 29 4.73 -14.23 34.51
N ASP A 30 5.30 -14.49 35.67
CA ASP A 30 6.47 -13.75 36.17
C ASP A 30 7.70 -13.88 35.25
N ALA A 31 7.85 -15.01 34.55
CA ALA A 31 8.95 -15.21 33.61
C ALA A 31 8.75 -14.46 32.28
N VAL A 32 7.50 -14.31 31.82
CA VAL A 32 7.18 -13.76 30.48
C VAL A 32 6.56 -12.37 30.51
N SER A 33 6.21 -11.84 31.69
CA SER A 33 5.47 -10.58 31.87
C SER A 33 6.19 -9.40 31.21
N SER A 34 7.50 -9.27 31.43
CA SER A 34 8.28 -8.15 30.87
C SER A 34 8.31 -8.17 29.33
N GLU A 35 8.35 -9.36 28.74
CA GLU A 35 8.42 -9.57 27.29
C GLU A 35 7.05 -9.33 26.65
N LEU A 36 5.97 -9.78 27.30
CA LEU A 36 4.60 -9.53 26.88
C LEU A 36 4.26 -8.04 26.89
N GLU A 37 4.64 -7.29 27.94
CA GLU A 37 4.41 -5.85 27.99
C GLU A 37 5.28 -5.09 26.98
N ALA A 38 6.54 -5.51 26.77
CA ALA A 38 7.39 -4.95 25.72
C ALA A 38 6.80 -5.17 24.32
N LEU A 39 6.27 -6.37 24.06
CA LEU A 39 5.64 -6.72 22.79
C LEU A 39 4.35 -5.93 22.58
N LYS A 40 3.50 -5.79 23.61
CA LYS A 40 2.30 -4.97 23.59
C LYS A 40 2.60 -3.51 23.28
N SER A 41 3.63 -2.93 23.90
CA SER A 41 4.08 -1.56 23.62
C SER A 41 4.53 -1.38 22.17
N LYS A 42 5.30 -2.34 21.62
CA LYS A 42 5.69 -2.34 20.20
C LYS A 42 4.50 -2.46 19.25
N MET A 43 3.49 -3.26 19.59
CA MET A 43 2.28 -3.37 18.77
C MET A 43 1.48 -2.07 18.75
N LEU A 44 1.36 -1.39 19.90
CA LEU A 44 0.69 -0.09 20.00
C LEU A 44 1.41 0.99 19.20
N SER A 45 2.74 1.01 19.19
CA SER A 45 3.50 1.95 18.37
C SER A 45 3.40 1.65 16.86
N SER A 46 3.44 0.37 16.48
CA SER A 46 3.20 -0.05 15.08
C SER A 46 1.82 0.39 14.61
N LYS A 47 0.77 0.14 15.41
CA LYS A 47 -0.61 0.50 15.10
C LYS A 47 -0.83 2.00 14.87
N LYS A 48 -0.12 2.85 15.62
CA LYS A 48 -0.13 4.30 15.38
C LYS A 48 0.46 4.67 14.02
N ASN A 49 1.49 3.95 13.58
CA ASN A 49 2.13 4.16 12.29
C ASN A 49 1.35 3.54 11.13
N ASP A 50 0.59 2.47 11.35
CA ASP A 50 -0.18 1.78 10.31
C ASP A 50 -1.12 2.74 9.56
N LEU A 51 -1.81 3.63 10.27
CA LEU A 51 -2.71 4.60 9.64
C LEU A 51 -1.96 5.56 8.68
N ILE A 52 -0.75 5.93 9.04
CA ILE A 52 0.11 6.81 8.23
C ILE A 52 0.65 6.03 7.03
N SER A 53 1.17 4.83 7.25
CA SER A 53 1.74 3.95 6.22
C SER A 53 0.70 3.56 5.17
N HIS A 54 -0.53 3.25 5.60
CA HIS A 54 -1.62 2.83 4.72
C HIS A 54 -2.54 3.97 4.29
N LYS A 55 -2.19 5.23 4.60
CA LYS A 55 -3.04 6.40 4.29
C LYS A 55 -3.48 6.46 2.83
N ILE A 56 -2.59 6.12 1.91
CA ILE A 56 -2.86 6.15 0.46
C ILE A 56 -3.90 5.09 0.09
N GLU A 57 -3.73 3.87 0.57
CA GLU A 57 -4.64 2.74 0.29
C GLU A 57 -6.02 2.98 0.92
N ILE A 58 -6.04 3.45 2.18
CA ILE A 58 -7.27 3.78 2.89
C ILE A 58 -8.03 4.89 2.16
N ARG A 59 -7.33 5.94 1.71
CA ARG A 59 -7.95 7.00 0.92
C ARG A 59 -8.56 6.45 -0.36
N LYS A 60 -7.80 5.68 -1.14
CA LYS A 60 -8.27 5.09 -2.40
C LYS A 60 -9.54 4.25 -2.18
N LEU A 61 -9.56 3.43 -1.11
CA LEU A 61 -10.70 2.59 -0.79
C LEU A 61 -11.93 3.42 -0.37
N LEU A 62 -11.74 4.45 0.45
CA LEU A 62 -12.82 5.36 0.84
C LEU A 62 -13.39 6.12 -0.37
N GLU A 63 -12.53 6.59 -1.26
CA GLU A 63 -12.95 7.22 -2.51
C GLU A 63 -13.79 6.27 -3.36
N THR A 64 -13.34 5.03 -3.57
CA THR A 64 -14.11 4.01 -4.29
C THR A 64 -15.48 3.79 -3.64
N GLN A 65 -15.55 3.75 -2.31
CA GLN A 65 -16.82 3.57 -1.59
C GLN A 65 -17.77 4.77 -1.74
N ILE A 66 -17.25 6.00 -1.65
CA ILE A 66 -18.03 7.22 -1.86
C ILE A 66 -18.54 7.25 -3.30
N ILE A 67 -17.65 7.04 -4.27
CA ILE A 67 -17.97 7.09 -5.69
C ILE A 67 -18.96 6.00 -6.08
N SER A 68 -18.81 4.79 -5.54
CA SER A 68 -19.77 3.71 -5.76
C SER A 68 -21.17 4.07 -5.30
N ARG A 69 -21.33 4.88 -4.24
CA ARG A 69 -22.64 5.30 -3.72
C ARG A 69 -23.29 6.39 -4.57
N TYR A 70 -22.50 7.34 -5.07
CA TYR A 70 -23.05 8.53 -5.74
C TYR A 70 -22.98 8.48 -7.27
N TYR A 71 -22.02 7.75 -7.85
CA TYR A 71 -21.70 7.78 -9.28
C TYR A 71 -21.70 6.38 -9.94
N GLN A 72 -22.03 5.34 -9.17
CA GLN A 72 -22.23 3.96 -9.64
C GLN A 72 -21.02 3.43 -10.45
N GLU A 73 -21.26 2.57 -11.44
CA GLU A 73 -20.20 1.93 -12.23
C GLU A 73 -19.36 2.92 -13.03
N LYS A 74 -19.98 3.96 -13.60
CA LYS A 74 -19.25 4.97 -14.37
C LYS A 74 -18.21 5.70 -13.52
N GLY A 75 -18.58 6.12 -12.32
CA GLY A 75 -17.64 6.77 -11.40
C GLY A 75 -16.51 5.85 -10.96
N LYS A 76 -16.79 4.55 -10.73
CA LYS A 76 -15.75 3.57 -10.37
C LYS A 76 -14.69 3.45 -11.47
N VAL A 77 -15.12 3.41 -12.74
CA VAL A 77 -14.21 3.35 -13.88
C VAL A 77 -13.34 4.61 -13.96
N GLU A 78 -13.94 5.79 -13.81
CA GLU A 78 -13.20 7.07 -13.82
C GLU A 78 -12.18 7.15 -12.66
N GLN A 79 -12.54 6.69 -11.46
CA GLN A 79 -11.61 6.63 -10.33
C GLN A 79 -10.47 5.64 -10.55
N ALA A 80 -10.73 4.51 -11.21
CA ALA A 80 -9.70 3.52 -11.50
C ALA A 80 -8.58 4.14 -12.37
N PHE A 81 -8.93 4.98 -13.35
CA PHE A 81 -7.97 5.63 -14.24
C PHE A 81 -7.00 6.58 -13.52
N GLN A 82 -7.41 7.20 -12.40
CA GLN A 82 -6.55 8.11 -11.64
C GLN A 82 -5.28 7.42 -11.09
N TYR A 83 -5.39 6.12 -10.81
CA TYR A 83 -4.31 5.33 -10.21
C TYR A 83 -3.63 4.39 -11.20
N ASP A 84 -4.05 4.41 -12.47
CA ASP A 84 -3.52 3.56 -13.52
C ASP A 84 -2.19 4.12 -14.04
N ARG A 85 -1.12 3.37 -13.78
CA ARG A 85 0.23 3.73 -14.20
C ARG A 85 0.41 3.62 -15.71
N GLU A 86 -0.27 2.68 -16.37
CA GLU A 86 -0.18 2.48 -17.81
C GLU A 86 -0.84 3.64 -18.54
N ILE A 87 -2.04 4.05 -18.11
CA ILE A 87 -2.73 5.22 -18.66
C ILE A 87 -1.92 6.50 -18.41
N ALA A 88 -1.33 6.67 -17.23
CA ALA A 88 -0.48 7.81 -16.94
C ALA A 88 0.73 7.89 -17.88
N GLN A 89 1.42 6.77 -18.11
CA GLN A 89 2.55 6.68 -19.03
C GLN A 89 2.11 6.89 -20.49
N ALA A 90 0.98 6.32 -20.89
CA ALA A 90 0.43 6.51 -22.23
C ALA A 90 0.15 7.99 -22.52
N LYS A 91 -0.43 8.73 -21.57
CA LYS A 91 -0.64 10.18 -21.71
C LYS A 91 0.67 10.95 -21.91
N VAL A 92 1.70 10.60 -21.16
CA VAL A 92 3.04 11.21 -21.31
C VAL A 92 3.62 10.90 -22.69
N LEU A 93 3.53 9.65 -23.13
CA LEU A 93 4.04 9.22 -24.43
C LEU A 93 3.30 9.91 -25.59
N PHE A 94 1.97 9.97 -25.56
CA PHE A 94 1.19 10.64 -26.60
C PHE A 94 1.43 12.15 -26.64
N SER A 95 1.80 12.76 -25.51
CA SER A 95 2.17 14.18 -25.47
C SER A 95 3.54 14.45 -26.08
N ASN A 96 4.42 13.43 -26.14
CA ASN A 96 5.75 13.54 -26.74
C ASN A 96 5.75 12.93 -28.15
N GLN A 97 5.36 13.73 -29.14
CA GLN A 97 5.26 13.29 -30.53
C GLN A 97 6.61 12.79 -31.09
N THR A 98 7.73 13.39 -30.69
CA THR A 98 9.07 12.94 -31.10
C THR A 98 9.38 11.54 -30.60
N GLN A 99 9.11 11.26 -29.32
CA GLN A 99 9.30 9.94 -28.73
C GLN A 99 8.36 8.90 -29.36
N LEU A 100 7.09 9.26 -29.57
CA LEU A 100 6.11 8.40 -30.21
C LEU A 100 6.54 8.02 -31.64
N LEU A 101 6.94 9.00 -32.46
CA LEU A 101 7.40 8.76 -33.83
C LEU A 101 8.69 7.95 -33.87
N ALA A 102 9.56 8.09 -32.87
CA ALA A 102 10.76 7.26 -32.76
C ALA A 102 10.42 5.79 -32.48
N ILE A 103 9.48 5.55 -31.55
CA ILE A 103 8.95 4.21 -31.26
C ILE A 103 8.30 3.60 -32.50
N LEU A 104 7.42 4.35 -33.19
CA LEU A 104 6.69 3.85 -34.35
C LEU A 104 7.61 3.55 -35.55
N ARG A 105 8.68 4.33 -35.73
CA ARG A 105 9.68 4.10 -36.78
C ARG A 105 10.70 3.01 -36.40
N GLY A 106 10.75 2.61 -35.13
CA GLY A 106 11.75 1.67 -34.62
C GLY A 106 13.18 2.20 -34.76
N ASP A 107 13.37 3.51 -34.66
CA ASP A 107 14.67 4.16 -34.82
C ASP A 107 15.36 4.44 -33.46
N GLY A 108 16.69 4.61 -33.49
CA GLY A 108 17.50 4.89 -32.30
C GLY A 108 17.39 3.80 -31.22
N SER A 109 17.15 4.21 -29.98
CA SER A 109 17.11 3.34 -28.81
C SER A 109 15.97 2.31 -28.83
N TYR A 110 14.94 2.51 -29.67
CA TYR A 110 13.73 1.66 -29.74
C TYR A 110 13.81 0.57 -30.82
N LYS A 111 14.98 0.38 -31.43
CA LYS A 111 15.24 -0.66 -32.45
C LYS A 111 15.19 -2.10 -31.89
N ASN A 112 15.43 -2.26 -30.58
CA ASN A 112 15.47 -3.56 -29.92
C ASN A 112 14.18 -3.81 -29.13
N ILE A 113 13.73 -5.06 -29.08
CA ILE A 113 12.55 -5.47 -28.30
C ILE A 113 12.94 -5.44 -26.81
N GLY A 114 12.48 -4.42 -26.07
CA GLY A 114 12.76 -4.26 -24.65
C GLY A 114 12.94 -2.80 -24.23
N ASN A 115 13.11 -2.54 -22.92
CA ASN A 115 13.28 -1.18 -22.42
C ASN A 115 14.63 -0.58 -22.88
N PRO A 116 14.65 0.52 -23.65
CA PRO A 116 15.87 1.12 -24.22
C PRO A 116 16.91 1.54 -23.18
N LEU A 117 16.51 1.74 -21.92
CA LEU A 117 17.34 2.30 -20.85
C LEU A 117 17.97 1.23 -19.92
N LYS A 118 17.85 -0.06 -20.24
CA LYS A 118 18.40 -1.16 -19.40
C LYS A 118 19.61 -1.88 -20.02
N ASN A 119 20.39 -1.21 -20.85
CA ASN A 119 21.72 -1.70 -21.25
C ASN A 119 22.83 -0.87 -20.59
N THR A 120 22.82 -0.84 -19.25
CA THR A 120 24.00 -0.46 -18.46
C THR A 120 24.78 -1.73 -18.14
N SER A 121 25.92 -1.86 -18.83
CA SER A 121 27.14 -2.57 -18.43
C SER A 121 26.99 -3.83 -17.56
N PHE A 122 27.02 -5.00 -18.20
CA PHE A 122 27.69 -6.15 -17.60
C PHE A 122 29.14 -6.14 -18.07
N ASN A 123 30.04 -5.89 -17.11
CA ASN A 123 31.48 -5.92 -17.26
C ASN A 123 31.96 -7.22 -17.92
N ASN A 124 32.86 -7.11 -18.88
CA ASN A 124 34.19 -7.75 -18.80
C ASN A 124 35.17 -6.98 -19.67
#